data_AF-A0A2E2MXI4-F1
#
_entry.id   AF-A0A2E2MXI4-F1
#
_cell.length_a   1.000
_cell.length_b   1.000
_cell.length_c   1.000
_cell.angle_alpha   90.00
_cell.angle_beta   90.00
_cell.angle_gamma   90.00
#
_symmetry.space_group_name_H-M   'P 1'
#
loop_
_entity.id
_entity.type
_entity.pdbx_description
1 polymer ?
#
loop_
_entity_poly.entity_id
_entity_poly.type
_entity_poly.pdbx_seq_one_letter_code
_entity_poly.pdbx_strand_id
1 'polypeptide(L)'
;MAGRAFGEAPSFGQHDQPVAVLGGQGQVVVRQQQKAAQRDQVHRIIYDELCHGEIEQASRQVMLSIMQELKTGGAEAVILGCTEIALLVAQADTEIPLYDTTAIHARRAVELALG
;
A
#
# COMPACT_ATOMS: atom_id res chain seq x y z
N MET A 1 -34.15 -1.14 -18.41
CA MET A 1 -32.94 -0.35 -18.76
C MET A 1 -33.00 0.95 -17.98
N ALA A 2 -32.16 1.12 -16.97
CA ALA A 2 -31.99 2.39 -16.28
C ALA A 2 -30.48 2.65 -16.20
N GLY A 3 -30.01 3.63 -16.96
CA GLY A 3 -28.62 4.06 -16.96
C GLY A 3 -28.26 4.63 -15.60
N ARG A 4 -27.21 4.08 -14.98
CA ARG A 4 -26.55 4.73 -13.85
C ARG A 4 -25.66 5.83 -14.41
N ALA A 5 -25.96 7.05 -14.03
CA ALA A 5 -25.12 8.21 -14.26
C ALA A 5 -23.73 7.93 -13.66
N PHE A 6 -22.70 7.89 -14.51
CA PHE A 6 -21.34 8.09 -14.10
C PHE A 6 -21.24 9.53 -13.61
N GLY A 7 -21.22 9.73 -12.29
CA GLY A 7 -20.87 11.02 -11.72
C GLY A 7 -19.47 11.40 -12.20
N GLU A 8 -19.34 12.62 -12.69
CA GLU A 8 -18.07 13.17 -13.18
C GLU A 8 -17.00 13.01 -12.08
N ALA A 9 -15.89 12.35 -12.44
CA ALA A 9 -14.72 12.31 -11.58
C ALA A 9 -14.23 13.76 -11.40
N PRO A 10 -14.07 14.26 -10.15
CA PRO A 10 -13.51 15.57 -9.94
C PRO A 10 -12.08 15.60 -10.51
N SER A 11 -11.70 16.75 -11.05
CA SER A 11 -10.45 16.96 -11.77
C SER A 11 -9.24 16.44 -10.99
N PHE A 12 -8.32 15.79 -11.70
CA PHE A 12 -6.99 15.42 -11.24
C PHE A 12 -6.20 16.70 -10.86
N GLY A 13 -6.44 17.21 -9.66
CA GLY A 13 -5.83 18.42 -9.13
C GLY A 13 -4.88 18.12 -7.97
N GLN A 14 -3.59 18.37 -8.22
CA GLN A 14 -2.49 18.61 -7.26
C GLN A 14 -2.11 17.45 -6.30
N HIS A 15 -0.83 17.08 -6.36
CA HIS A 15 -0.17 15.92 -5.73
C HIS A 15 -0.23 15.82 -4.18
N ASP A 16 -0.96 16.69 -3.50
CA ASP A 16 -0.83 16.94 -2.05
C ASP A 16 -2.17 17.13 -1.31
N GLN A 17 -3.28 16.62 -1.86
CA GLN A 17 -4.57 16.57 -1.17
C GLN A 17 -4.94 15.12 -0.79
N PRO A 18 -5.58 14.89 0.38
CA PRO A 18 -6.06 13.56 0.74
C PRO A 18 -7.20 13.16 -0.20
N VAL A 19 -6.89 12.31 -1.18
CA VAL A 19 -7.90 11.69 -2.02
C VAL A 19 -8.49 10.52 -1.23
N ALA A 20 -9.74 10.66 -0.79
CA ALA A 20 -10.55 9.55 -0.34
C ALA A 20 -11.21 8.90 -1.57
N VAL A 21 -10.62 7.83 -2.09
CA VAL A 21 -11.28 7.05 -3.15
C VAL A 21 -12.12 5.98 -2.48
N LEU A 22 -13.43 6.02 -2.66
CA LEU A 22 -14.28 4.85 -2.46
C LEU A 22 -13.93 3.86 -3.59
N GLY A 23 -13.08 2.89 -3.31
CA GLY A 23 -12.85 1.77 -4.22
C GLY A 23 -14.20 1.08 -4.51
N GLY A 24 -14.34 0.46 -5.69
CA GLY A 24 -15.60 -0.15 -6.16
C GLY A 24 -16.20 -1.25 -5.28
N GLN A 25 -15.60 -1.55 -4.12
CA GLN A 25 -16.05 -2.51 -3.11
C GLN A 25 -16.34 -1.86 -1.74
N GLY A 26 -16.47 -0.53 -1.64
CA GLY A 26 -16.76 0.16 -0.38
C GLY A 26 -15.55 0.38 0.53
N GLN A 27 -14.34 0.30 -0.01
CA GLN A 27 -13.09 0.58 0.72
C GLN A 27 -12.71 2.04 0.55
N VAL A 28 -12.51 2.78 1.64
CA VAL A 28 -11.97 4.14 1.60
C VAL A 28 -10.46 4.04 1.55
N VAL A 29 -9.86 4.39 0.41
CA VAL A 29 -8.41 4.58 0.33
C VAL A 29 -8.13 6.02 0.69
N VAL A 30 -7.59 6.26 1.88
CA VAL A 30 -7.03 7.56 2.25
C VAL A 30 -5.54 7.53 1.96
N ARG A 31 -5.06 8.38 1.05
CA ARG A 31 -3.63 8.63 0.93
C ARG A 31 -3.17 9.39 2.18
N GLN A 32 -2.64 8.68 3.16
CA GLN A 32 -1.84 9.30 4.21
C GLN A 32 -0.66 10.01 3.53
N GLN A 33 -0.54 11.32 3.71
CA GLN A 33 0.63 12.08 3.25
C GLN A 33 1.85 11.61 4.05
N GLN A 34 2.58 10.64 3.49
CA GLN A 34 3.90 10.29 4.01
C GLN A 34 4.82 11.49 3.83
N LYS A 35 5.59 11.80 4.88
CA LYS A 35 6.62 12.85 4.81
C LYS A 35 7.59 12.50 3.68
N ALA A 36 8.08 13.51 2.94
CA ALA A 36 9.02 13.29 1.83
C ALA A 36 10.22 12.40 2.24
N ALA A 37 10.79 12.65 3.42
CA ALA A 37 11.89 11.85 3.96
C ALA A 37 11.54 10.36 4.17
N GLN A 38 10.31 10.03 4.56
CA GLN A 38 9.87 8.64 4.71
C GLN A 38 9.73 7.95 3.36
N ARG A 39 9.22 8.67 2.34
CA ARG A 39 9.15 8.15 0.98
C ARG A 39 10.54 7.88 0.42
N ASP A 40 11.50 8.78 0.65
CA ASP A 40 12.87 8.61 0.19
C ASP A 40 13.55 7.42 0.87
N GLN A 41 13.30 7.21 2.17
CA GLN A 41 13.78 6.03 2.89
C GLN A 41 13.19 4.72 2.34
N VAL A 42 11.88 4.67 2.12
CA VAL A 42 11.22 3.51 1.52
C VAL A 42 11.79 3.23 0.13
N HIS A 43 11.96 4.27 -0.69
CA HIS A 43 12.53 4.14 -2.03
C HIS A 43 13.96 3.61 -2.00
N ARG A 44 14.82 4.15 -1.12
CA ARG A 44 16.19 3.68 -0.91
C ARG A 44 16.22 2.21 -0.54
N ILE A 45 15.42 1.78 0.43
CA ILE A 45 15.35 0.37 0.87
C ILE A 45 14.94 -0.53 -0.30
N ILE A 46 13.94 -0.13 -1.09
CA ILE A 46 13.49 -0.94 -2.22
C ILE A 46 14.61 -1.10 -3.26
N TYR A 47 15.18 -0.01 -3.73
CA TYR A 47 16.11 -0.05 -4.87
C TYR A 47 17.52 -0.47 -4.48
N ASP A 48 18.04 0.04 -3.36
CA ASP A 48 19.43 -0.17 -2.98
C ASP A 48 19.64 -1.48 -2.21
N GLU A 49 18.57 -2.08 -1.65
CA GLU A 49 18.67 -3.31 -0.85
C GLU A 49 17.81 -4.43 -1.43
N LEU A 50 16.48 -4.26 -1.45
CA LEU A 50 15.56 -5.35 -1.78
C LEU A 50 15.66 -5.82 -3.23
N CYS A 51 15.83 -4.90 -4.20
CA CYS A 51 16.06 -5.27 -5.61
C CYS A 51 17.39 -6.01 -5.83
N HIS A 52 18.33 -5.90 -4.89
CA HIS A 52 19.58 -6.65 -4.89
C HIS A 52 19.51 -7.94 -4.06
N GLY A 53 18.36 -8.25 -3.46
CA GLY A 53 18.15 -9.42 -2.61
C GLY A 53 18.73 -9.27 -1.20
N GLU A 54 19.11 -8.06 -0.80
CA GLU A 54 19.64 -7.77 0.52
C GLU A 54 18.49 -7.48 1.51
N ILE A 55 18.47 -8.20 2.64
CA ILE A 55 17.42 -8.07 3.66
C ILE A 55 18.08 -7.62 4.97
N GLU A 56 17.96 -6.33 5.26
CA GLU A 56 18.56 -5.72 6.44
C GLU A 56 17.55 -5.55 7.57
N GLN A 57 17.94 -5.97 8.78
CA GLN A 57 17.08 -5.82 9.96
C GLN A 57 16.84 -4.35 10.31
N ALA A 58 17.81 -3.48 10.04
CA ALA A 58 17.67 -2.03 10.22
C ALA A 58 16.56 -1.48 9.31
N SER A 59 16.50 -1.93 8.05
CA SER A 59 15.49 -1.51 7.09
C SER A 59 14.10 -2.03 7.43
N ARG A 60 14.01 -3.26 7.95
CA ARG A 60 12.76 -3.76 8.56
C ARG A 60 12.28 -2.82 9.67
N GLN A 61 13.18 -2.42 10.57
CA GLN A 61 12.80 -1.54 11.69
C GLN A 61 12.34 -0.16 11.23
N VAL A 62 12.97 0.40 10.19
CA VAL A 62 12.53 1.64 9.54
C VAL A 62 11.12 1.48 8.96
N MET A 63 10.88 0.39 8.21
CA MET A 63 9.57 0.13 7.62
C MET A 63 8.47 -0.01 8.70
N LEU A 64 8.75 -0.76 9.78
CA LEU A 64 7.82 -0.93 10.90
C LEU A 64 7.55 0.38 11.64
N SER A 65 8.55 1.24 11.79
CA SER A 65 8.38 2.57 12.38
C SER A 65 7.44 3.44 11.53
N ILE A 66 7.62 3.43 10.21
CA ILE A 66 6.75 4.16 9.27
C ILE A 66 5.31 3.62 9.35
N MET A 67 5.13 2.30 9.36
CA MET A 67 3.81 1.66 9.51
C MET A 67 3.13 2.05 10.82
N GLN A 68 3.89 2.12 11.91
CA GLN A 68 3.38 2.55 13.21
C GLN A 68 2.97 4.03 13.20
N GLU A 69 3.78 4.92 12.59
CA GLU A 69 3.40 6.33 12.41
C GLU A 69 2.09 6.45 11.60
N LEU A 70 1.95 5.67 10.52
CA LEU A 70 0.72 5.65 9.72
C LEU A 70 -0.49 5.16 10.54
N LYS A 71 -0.33 4.09 11.34
CA LYS A 71 -1.36 3.60 12.27
C LYS A 71 -1.77 4.70 13.24
N THR A 72 -0.82 5.40 13.85
CA THR A 72 -1.11 6.52 14.77
C THR A 72 -1.77 7.71 14.08
N GLY A 73 -1.51 7.89 12.78
CA GLY A 73 -2.21 8.85 11.92
C GLY A 73 -3.61 8.42 11.48
N GLY A 74 -4.12 7.27 11.95
CA GLY A 74 -5.45 6.77 11.63
C GLY A 74 -5.52 5.83 10.43
N ALA A 75 -4.38 5.32 9.92
CA ALA A 75 -4.41 4.27 8.92
C ALA A 75 -4.97 2.98 9.52
N GLU A 76 -6.01 2.43 8.90
CA GLU A 76 -6.62 1.17 9.31
C GLU A 76 -5.94 -0.05 8.69
N ALA A 77 -5.15 0.17 7.63
CA ALA A 77 -4.38 -0.85 6.94
C ALA A 77 -3.25 -0.24 6.10
N VAL A 78 -2.29 -1.07 5.69
CA VAL A 78 -1.21 -0.70 4.76
C VAL A 78 -1.25 -1.60 3.53
N ILE A 79 -1.19 -0.99 2.35
CA ILE A 79 -1.10 -1.70 1.08
C ILE A 79 0.38 -1.88 0.73
N LEU A 80 0.81 -3.12 0.51
CA LEU A 80 2.15 -3.42 0.00
C LEU A 80 2.11 -3.24 -1.52
N GLY A 81 2.50 -2.05 -1.98
CA GLY A 81 2.40 -1.63 -3.38
C GLY A 81 3.56 -2.09 -4.29
N CYS A 82 4.65 -2.58 -3.71
CA CYS A 82 5.77 -3.20 -4.43
C CYS A 82 5.92 -4.65 -3.98
N THR A 83 6.15 -5.54 -4.93
CA THR A 83 6.36 -6.98 -4.73
C THR A 83 7.48 -7.28 -3.73
N GLU A 84 8.49 -6.43 -3.69
CA GLU A 84 9.71 -6.55 -2.89
C GLU A 84 9.45 -6.29 -1.40
N ILE A 85 8.51 -5.40 -1.07
CA ILE A 85 8.23 -5.03 0.33
C ILE A 85 7.72 -6.24 1.11
N ALA A 86 6.97 -7.14 0.45
CA ALA A 86 6.48 -8.38 1.05
C ALA A 86 7.61 -9.35 1.44
N LEU A 87 8.83 -9.19 0.91
CA LEU A 87 10.01 -9.96 1.34
C LEU A 87 10.58 -9.47 2.67
N LEU A 88 10.41 -8.17 2.97
CA LEU A 88 11.01 -7.52 4.13
C LEU A 88 10.09 -7.54 5.35
N VAL A 89 8.76 -7.45 5.18
CA VAL A 89 7.80 -7.35 6.29
C VAL A 89 6.63 -8.30 6.08
N ALA A 90 6.18 -8.93 7.18
CA ALA A 90 5.05 -9.83 7.20
C ALA A 90 3.98 -9.37 8.20
N GLN A 91 2.76 -9.93 8.09
CA GLN A 91 1.68 -9.62 9.03
C GLN A 91 2.03 -9.93 10.50
N ALA A 92 2.95 -10.88 10.74
CA ALA A 92 3.42 -11.21 12.08
C ALA A 92 4.28 -10.10 12.72
N ASP A 93 4.83 -9.18 11.91
CA ASP A 93 5.73 -8.13 12.38
C ASP A 93 4.98 -6.87 12.87
N THR A 94 3.67 -6.77 12.60
CA THR A 94 2.88 -5.57 12.90
C THR A 94 1.42 -5.86 13.15
N GLU A 95 0.79 -5.02 13.98
CA GLU A 95 -0.62 -5.10 14.28
C GLU A 95 -1.50 -4.40 13.24
N ILE A 96 -0.94 -3.54 12.38
CA ILE A 96 -1.73 -2.94 11.29
C ILE A 96 -1.95 -3.99 10.19
N PRO A 97 -3.20 -4.20 9.72
CA PRO A 97 -3.47 -5.11 8.61
C PRO A 97 -2.65 -4.76 7.36
N LEU A 98 -2.02 -5.78 6.77
CA LEU A 98 -1.24 -5.66 5.54
C LEU A 98 -2.00 -6.29 4.37
N TYR A 99 -2.06 -5.57 3.24
CA TYR A 99 -2.60 -6.08 1.99
C TYR A 99 -1.47 -6.26 0.97
N ASP A 100 -1.01 -7.50 0.84
CA ASP A 100 -0.09 -7.89 -0.23
C ASP A 100 -0.84 -7.94 -1.57
N THR A 101 -0.63 -6.90 -2.37
CA THR A 101 -1.29 -6.78 -3.68
C THR A 101 -0.90 -7.94 -4.60
N THR A 102 0.33 -8.43 -4.53
CA THR A 102 0.83 -9.55 -5.34
C THR A 102 0.08 -10.83 -5.00
N ALA A 103 0.00 -11.17 -3.72
CA ALA A 103 -0.69 -12.38 -3.26
C ALA A 103 -2.19 -12.33 -3.59
N ILE A 104 -2.82 -11.16 -3.43
CA ILE A 104 -4.23 -10.95 -3.78
C ILE A 104 -4.45 -11.16 -5.28
N HIS A 105 -3.62 -10.58 -6.14
CA HIS A 105 -3.73 -10.72 -7.59
C HIS A 105 -3.48 -12.16 -8.03
N ALA A 106 -2.43 -12.81 -7.52
CA ALA A 106 -2.08 -14.19 -7.85
C ALA A 106 -3.21 -15.16 -7.50
N ARG A 107 -3.78 -15.03 -6.29
CA ARG A 107 -4.95 -15.83 -5.87
C ARG A 107 -6.13 -15.62 -6.81
N ARG A 108 -6.44 -14.38 -7.17
CA ARG A 108 -7.57 -14.08 -8.06
C ARG A 108 -7.35 -14.64 -9.47
N ALA A 109 -6.12 -14.60 -9.98
CA ALA A 109 -5.76 -15.18 -11.27
C ALA A 109 -5.97 -16.71 -11.27
N VAL A 110 -5.56 -17.41 -10.20
CA VAL A 110 -5.78 -18.86 -10.06
C VAL A 110 -7.27 -19.19 -9.98
N GLU A 111 -8.05 -18.46 -9.19
CA GLU A 111 -9.51 -18.65 -9.08
C GLU A 111 -10.22 -18.52 -10.45
N LEU A 112 -9.77 -17.58 -11.29
CA LEU A 112 -10.31 -17.38 -12.64
C LEU A 112 -9.89 -18.49 -13.62
N ALA A 113 -8.72 -19.10 -13.42
CA ALA A 113 -8.22 -20.15 -14.30
C ALA A 113 -8.83 -21.53 -14.00
N LEU A 114 -9.25 -21.76 -12.75
CA LEU A 114 -9.81 -23.03 -12.28
C LEU A 114 -11.34 -23.03 -12.14
N GLY A 115 -11.99 -21.88 -12.27
CA GLY A 115 -13.45 -21.71 -12.25
C GLY A 115 -14.05 -21.54 -13.65
#